data_AF-A0A2V8FPG0-F1
#
_entry.id   AF-A0A2V8FPG0-F1
#
_cell.length_a   1.000
_cell.length_b   1.000
_cell.length_c   1.000
_cell.angle_alpha   90.00
_cell.angle_beta   90.00
_cell.angle_gamma   90.00
#
_symmetry.space_group_name_H-M   'P 1'
#
loop_
_entity.id
_entity.type
_entity.pdbx_description
1 polymer ?
#
loop_
_entity_poly.entity_id
_entity_poly.type
_entity_poly.pdbx_seq_one_letter_code
_entity_poly.pdbx_strand_id
1 'polypeptide(L)'
;MYWGYFSQVNSQLAAILIAAPSSFTVERRVFAGEGHISYYPLLIQAAFPWLVPPPGADRRAMTLSPEALQRVVGVYELADGRVVTVTLKAAKVFVQVTGLPGESELLAESAQRFFLPGGYNVLMTFEGAMDAPASSLIVSMNGTPLRASRKVQ
;
A
#
# COMPACT_ATOMS: atom_id res chain seq x y z
N MET A 1 -38.55 38.76 -3.47
CA MET A 1 -38.51 37.30 -3.34
C MET A 1 -37.63 36.76 -4.46
N TYR A 2 -36.33 36.59 -4.23
CA TYR A 2 -35.41 35.91 -5.15
C TYR A 2 -34.33 35.28 -4.29
N TRP A 3 -34.44 33.97 -4.10
CA TRP A 3 -33.47 33.13 -3.41
C TRP A 3 -33.14 31.98 -4.36
N GLY A 4 -31.86 31.70 -4.54
CA GLY A 4 -31.40 30.45 -5.15
C GLY A 4 -30.39 30.65 -6.26
N TYR A 5 -29.10 30.74 -5.91
CA TYR A 5 -27.98 30.42 -6.81
C TYR A 5 -26.68 30.16 -6.00
N PHE A 6 -26.73 29.30 -4.97
CA PHE A 6 -25.50 28.85 -4.27
C PHE A 6 -25.54 27.37 -3.83
N SER A 7 -26.35 26.53 -4.48
CA SER A 7 -26.54 25.13 -4.04
C SER A 7 -25.83 24.07 -4.90
N GLN A 8 -25.38 24.40 -6.12
CA GLN A 8 -24.97 23.33 -7.06
C GLN A 8 -23.49 22.90 -6.98
N VAL A 9 -22.57 23.73 -6.48
CA VAL A 9 -21.14 23.37 -6.44
C VAL A 9 -20.83 22.41 -5.27
N ASN A 10 -21.64 22.43 -4.20
CA ASN A 10 -21.43 21.60 -3.03
C ASN A 10 -21.78 20.11 -3.27
N SER A 11 -22.57 19.83 -4.30
CA SER A 11 -23.15 18.49 -4.53
C SER A 11 -22.21 17.53 -5.24
N GLN A 12 -21.32 18.01 -6.11
CA GLN A 12 -20.37 17.15 -6.82
C GLN A 12 -19.19 16.73 -5.94
N LEU A 13 -18.63 17.64 -5.15
CA LEU A 13 -17.58 17.31 -4.19
C LEU A 13 -18.10 16.37 -3.11
N ALA A 14 -19.31 16.62 -2.58
CA ALA A 14 -19.97 15.69 -1.69
C ALA A 14 -20.10 14.31 -2.37
N ALA A 15 -20.72 14.23 -3.55
CA ALA A 15 -20.89 12.96 -4.27
C ALA A 15 -19.58 12.19 -4.50
N ILE A 16 -18.47 12.87 -4.82
CA ILE A 16 -17.14 12.25 -4.97
C ILE A 16 -16.62 11.70 -3.62
N LEU A 17 -16.79 12.46 -2.52
CA LEU A 17 -16.34 12.06 -1.18
C LEU A 17 -17.13 10.89 -0.58
N ILE A 18 -18.39 10.68 -1.01
CA ILE A 18 -19.25 9.57 -0.56
C ILE A 18 -19.42 8.44 -1.60
N ALA A 19 -18.92 8.59 -2.83
CA ALA A 19 -18.96 7.52 -3.83
C ALA A 19 -18.03 6.37 -3.43
N ALA A 20 -18.55 5.15 -3.30
CA ALA A 20 -17.73 4.00 -2.94
C ALA A 20 -16.84 3.53 -4.11
N PRO A 21 -15.58 3.10 -3.86
CA PRO A 21 -14.89 3.14 -2.58
C PRO A 21 -14.13 4.46 -2.38
N SER A 22 -14.65 5.37 -1.54
CA SER A 22 -13.95 6.57 -1.09
C SER A 22 -13.51 6.41 0.36
N SER A 23 -12.20 6.63 0.60
CA SER A 23 -11.61 6.72 1.93
C SER A 23 -10.97 8.09 2.09
N PHE A 24 -11.18 8.73 3.24
CA PHE A 24 -10.52 9.97 3.60
C PHE A 24 -9.72 9.79 4.90
N THR A 25 -8.59 10.47 5.01
CA THR A 25 -7.79 10.51 6.25
C THR A 25 -7.80 11.92 6.80
N VAL A 26 -8.06 12.06 8.10
CA VAL A 26 -8.06 13.35 8.80
C VAL A 26 -6.91 13.35 9.80
N GLU A 27 -6.01 14.33 9.69
CA GLU A 27 -4.95 14.57 10.67
C GLU A 27 -5.13 15.96 11.29
N ARG A 28 -5.07 16.04 12.62
CA ARG A 28 -5.03 17.32 13.35
C ARG A 28 -3.61 17.56 13.82
N ARG A 29 -3.06 18.74 13.49
CA ARG A 29 -1.76 19.21 14.00
C ARG A 29 -1.91 20.49 14.81
N VAL A 30 -1.24 20.56 15.95
CA VAL A 30 -1.18 21.75 16.81
C VAL A 30 0.22 22.33 16.72
N PHE A 31 0.34 23.60 16.32
CA PHE A 31 1.60 24.33 16.28
C PHE A 31 1.75 25.14 17.58
N ALA A 32 2.25 24.49 18.63
CA ALA A 32 2.38 25.11 19.94
C ALA A 32 3.42 26.25 19.91
N GLY A 33 3.07 27.41 20.48
CA GLY A 33 3.96 28.58 20.55
C GLY A 33 3.92 29.51 19.33
N GLU A 34 3.16 29.16 18.30
CA GLU A 34 3.03 29.97 17.07
C GLU A 34 1.81 30.90 17.11
N GLY A 35 1.96 32.12 16.59
CA GLY A 35 0.88 33.11 16.42
C GLY A 35 0.31 33.13 15.00
N HIS A 36 -0.68 33.99 14.73
CA HIS A 36 -1.47 33.95 13.49
C HIS A 36 -0.68 34.03 12.17
N ILE A 37 0.51 34.64 12.15
CA ILE A 37 1.30 34.81 10.91
C ILE A 37 2.42 33.78 10.80
N SER A 38 2.91 33.25 11.94
CA SER A 38 4.08 32.36 11.98
C SER A 38 3.76 30.90 11.68
N TYR A 39 2.50 30.47 11.78
CA TYR A 39 2.11 29.11 11.37
C TYR A 39 1.96 28.91 9.86
N TYR A 40 1.78 29.97 9.05
CA TYR A 40 1.52 29.81 7.60
C TYR A 40 2.66 29.08 6.86
N PRO A 41 3.95 29.39 7.10
CA PRO A 41 5.04 28.60 6.55
C PRO A 41 5.04 27.13 7.02
N LEU A 42 4.66 26.89 8.28
CA LEU A 42 4.60 25.54 8.86
C LEU A 42 3.42 24.72 8.32
N LEU A 43 2.31 25.37 7.95
CA LEU A 43 1.18 24.71 7.29
C LEU A 43 1.59 24.06 5.97
N ILE A 44 2.37 24.77 5.15
CA ILE A 44 2.84 24.22 3.86
C ILE A 44 3.72 22.98 4.08
N GLN A 45 4.63 23.04 5.05
CA GLN A 45 5.49 21.89 5.38
C GLN A 45 4.68 20.71 5.94
N ALA A 46 3.72 20.98 6.82
CA ALA A 46 2.85 19.95 7.39
C ALA A 46 1.90 19.33 6.35
N ALA A 47 1.45 20.13 5.37
CA ALA A 47 0.59 19.68 4.28
C ALA A 47 1.37 18.96 3.16
N PHE A 48 2.70 19.13 3.07
CA PHE A 48 3.51 18.63 1.95
C PHE A 48 3.29 17.14 1.63
N PRO A 49 3.23 16.19 2.60
CA PRO A 49 2.96 14.78 2.31
C PRO A 49 1.60 14.52 1.66
N TRP A 50 0.65 15.44 1.80
CA TRP A 50 -0.70 15.35 1.24
C TRP A 50 -0.81 15.98 -0.15
N LEU A 51 0.18 16.77 -0.57
CA LEU A 51 0.23 17.39 -1.90
C LEU A 51 0.82 16.47 -2.96
N VAL A 52 1.53 15.42 -2.55
CA VAL A 52 2.15 14.44 -3.43
C VAL A 52 1.47 13.09 -3.19
N PRO A 53 1.09 12.33 -4.23
CA PRO A 53 0.56 10.99 -4.05
C PRO A 53 1.52 10.16 -3.19
N PRO A 54 1.03 9.40 -2.20
CA PRO A 54 1.90 8.57 -1.41
C PRO A 54 2.57 7.52 -2.32
N PRO A 55 3.80 7.10 -2.02
CA PRO A 55 4.49 6.13 -2.84
C PRO A 55 3.65 4.86 -3.05
N GLY A 56 3.49 4.45 -4.32
CA GLY A 56 2.66 3.29 -4.69
C GLY A 56 1.15 3.56 -4.80
N ALA A 57 0.69 4.80 -4.69
CA ALA A 57 -0.73 5.17 -4.86
C ALA A 57 -1.30 4.90 -6.26
N ASP A 58 -0.44 4.73 -7.25
CA ASP A 58 -0.79 4.40 -8.63
C ASP A 58 -1.11 2.91 -8.83
N ARG A 59 -0.72 2.05 -7.87
CA ARG A 59 -0.96 0.60 -7.94
C ARG A 59 -2.42 0.26 -7.70
N ARG A 60 -2.94 -0.65 -8.53
CA ARG A 60 -4.33 -1.11 -8.45
C ARG A 60 -4.39 -2.54 -7.98
N ALA A 61 -5.12 -2.76 -6.89
CA ALA A 61 -5.39 -4.10 -6.40
C ALA A 61 -6.37 -4.84 -7.32
N MET A 62 -6.17 -6.15 -7.45
CA MET A 62 -7.08 -7.08 -8.09
C MET A 62 -7.33 -8.29 -7.19
N THR A 63 -8.47 -8.94 -7.40
CA THR A 63 -8.79 -10.21 -6.73
C THR A 63 -8.24 -11.37 -7.53
N LEU A 64 -7.54 -12.29 -6.87
CA LEU A 64 -7.04 -13.53 -7.46
C LEU A 64 -7.82 -14.74 -6.94
N SER A 65 -7.77 -15.86 -7.66
CA SER A 65 -8.34 -17.12 -7.18
C SER A 65 -7.53 -17.67 -6.00
N PRO A 66 -8.13 -18.53 -5.15
CA PRO A 66 -7.43 -19.15 -4.03
C PRO A 66 -6.16 -19.91 -4.45
N GLU A 67 -6.19 -20.58 -5.60
CA GLU A 67 -5.05 -21.33 -6.15
C GLU A 67 -3.89 -20.40 -6.52
N ALA A 68 -4.21 -19.25 -7.14
CA ALA A 68 -3.23 -18.23 -7.48
C ALA A 68 -2.63 -17.56 -6.23
N LEU A 69 -3.41 -17.39 -5.16
CA LEU A 69 -2.90 -16.90 -3.88
C LEU A 69 -2.05 -17.96 -3.15
N GLN A 70 -2.48 -19.23 -3.18
CA GLN A 70 -1.76 -20.34 -2.54
C GLN A 70 -0.37 -20.55 -3.14
N ARG A 71 -0.21 -20.29 -4.44
CA ARG A 71 1.05 -20.36 -5.17
C ARG A 71 2.19 -19.58 -4.51
N VAL A 72 1.90 -18.40 -3.97
CA VAL A 72 2.92 -17.47 -3.44
C VAL A 72 3.22 -17.70 -1.96
N VAL A 73 2.38 -18.47 -1.25
CA VAL A 73 2.60 -18.89 0.15
C VAL A 73 3.91 -19.65 0.25
N GLY A 74 4.72 -19.39 1.27
CA GLY A 74 5.99 -20.08 1.47
C GLY A 74 6.99 -19.25 2.25
N VAL A 75 8.19 -19.82 2.40
CA VAL A 75 9.32 -19.16 3.07
C VAL A 75 10.38 -18.83 2.02
N TYR A 76 10.79 -17.57 1.96
CA TYR A 76 11.79 -17.07 1.03
C TYR A 76 12.95 -16.47 1.82
N GLU A 77 14.18 -16.77 1.42
CA GLU A 77 15.38 -16.25 2.05
C GLU A 77 15.99 -15.19 1.14
N LEU A 78 16.06 -13.96 1.64
CA LEU A 78 16.68 -12.82 0.98
C LEU A 78 18.20 -13.00 0.92
N ALA A 79 18.82 -12.39 -0.08
CA ALA A 79 20.27 -12.43 -0.26
C ALA A 79 21.07 -11.84 0.92
N ASP A 80 20.45 -11.05 1.79
CA ASP A 80 21.04 -10.51 3.01
C ASP A 80 20.82 -11.38 4.26
N GLY A 81 20.26 -12.59 4.10
CA GLY A 81 20.00 -13.56 5.16
C GLY A 81 18.68 -13.37 5.91
N ARG A 82 17.91 -12.33 5.61
CA ARG A 82 16.56 -12.18 6.20
C ARG A 82 15.58 -13.17 5.58
N VAL A 83 14.63 -13.63 6.39
CA VAL A 83 13.58 -14.55 5.93
C VAL A 83 12.27 -13.79 5.75
N VAL A 84 11.61 -14.04 4.62
CA VAL A 84 10.29 -13.54 4.27
C VAL A 84 9.32 -14.72 4.31
N THR A 85 8.40 -14.70 5.27
CA THR A 85 7.34 -15.69 5.41
C THR A 85 6.06 -15.14 4.81
N VAL A 86 5.54 -15.81 3.79
CA VAL A 86 4.28 -15.46 3.13
C VAL A 86 3.22 -16.48 3.52
N THR A 87 2.11 -16.00 4.07
CA THR A 87 0.99 -16.84 4.55
C THR A 87 -0.33 -16.44 3.91
N LEU A 88 -1.27 -17.39 3.83
CA LEU A 88 -2.63 -17.13 3.37
C LEU A 88 -3.60 -17.26 4.56
N LYS A 89 -4.32 -16.19 4.87
CA LYS A 89 -5.32 -16.15 5.96
C LYS A 89 -6.60 -15.53 5.41
N ALA A 90 -7.73 -16.24 5.52
CA ALA A 90 -9.04 -15.75 5.07
C ALA A 90 -9.01 -15.18 3.63
N ALA A 91 -8.41 -15.91 2.68
CA ALA A 91 -8.24 -15.50 1.28
C ALA A 91 -7.42 -14.21 1.05
N LYS A 92 -6.61 -13.79 2.03
CA LYS A 92 -5.68 -12.67 1.96
C LYS A 92 -4.26 -13.13 2.20
N VAL A 93 -3.32 -12.57 1.44
CA VAL A 93 -1.90 -12.90 1.58
C VAL A 93 -1.28 -11.95 2.60
N PHE A 94 -0.56 -12.50 3.56
CA PHE A 94 0.19 -11.75 4.56
C PHE A 94 1.68 -12.05 4.44
N VAL A 95 2.48 -11.04 4.73
CA VAL A 95 3.93 -11.15 4.74
C VAL A 95 4.50 -10.76 6.10
N GLN A 96 5.47 -11.54 6.55
CA GLN A 96 6.30 -11.26 7.71
C GLN A 96 7.76 -11.31 7.28
N VAL A 97 8.56 -10.35 7.71
CA VAL A 97 10.00 -10.33 7.45
C VAL A 97 10.75 -10.41 8.78
N THR A 98 11.72 -11.30 8.89
CA THR A 98 12.56 -11.41 10.10
C THR A 98 13.20 -10.06 10.43
N GLY A 99 13.09 -9.64 11.69
CA GLY A 99 13.60 -8.37 12.18
C GLY A 99 12.62 -7.20 12.02
N LEU A 100 11.51 -7.36 11.29
CA LEU A 100 10.43 -6.37 11.26
C LEU A 100 9.27 -6.81 12.19
N PRO A 101 8.63 -5.87 12.89
CA PRO A 101 7.52 -6.18 13.76
C PRO A 101 6.25 -6.49 12.97
N GLY A 102 5.57 -7.58 13.36
CA GLY A 102 4.23 -7.93 12.88
C GLY A 102 4.18 -8.50 11.46
N GLU A 103 2.95 -8.62 10.95
CA GLU A 103 2.64 -9.06 9.59
C GLU A 103 1.90 -7.95 8.85
N SER A 104 2.04 -7.89 7.53
CA SER A 104 1.33 -6.92 6.67
C SER A 104 0.57 -7.63 5.56
N GLU A 105 -0.63 -7.14 5.23
CA GLU A 105 -1.41 -7.64 4.10
C GLU A 105 -0.75 -7.20 2.78
N LEU A 106 -0.61 -8.14 1.85
CA LEU A 106 -0.19 -7.90 0.48
C LEU A 106 -1.40 -7.89 -0.45
N LEU A 107 -1.49 -6.85 -1.28
CA LEU A 107 -2.52 -6.75 -2.32
C LEU A 107 -1.94 -7.18 -3.66
N ALA A 108 -2.68 -8.00 -4.40
CA ALA A 108 -2.26 -8.42 -5.74
C ALA A 108 -2.45 -7.30 -6.76
N GLU A 109 -1.40 -7.01 -7.53
CA GLU A 109 -1.44 -6.16 -8.74
C GLU A 109 -1.51 -7.04 -10.01
N SER A 110 -1.03 -8.29 -9.93
CA SER A 110 -1.19 -9.32 -10.97
C SER A 110 -0.98 -10.70 -10.35
N ALA A 111 -1.10 -11.78 -11.12
CA ALA A 111 -0.82 -13.15 -10.65
C ALA A 111 0.60 -13.35 -10.06
N GLN A 112 1.56 -12.48 -10.40
CA GLN A 112 2.94 -12.56 -9.94
C GLN A 112 3.35 -11.37 -9.07
N ARG A 113 2.60 -10.27 -9.08
CA ARG A 113 3.02 -9.00 -8.48
C ARG A 113 2.08 -8.62 -7.35
N PHE A 114 2.66 -8.35 -6.20
CA PHE A 114 1.97 -7.94 -4.99
C PHE A 114 2.63 -6.71 -4.42
N PHE A 115 1.87 -5.85 -3.75
CA PHE A 115 2.39 -4.63 -3.14
C PHE A 115 1.84 -4.45 -1.73
N LEU A 116 2.58 -3.68 -0.92
CA LEU A 116 2.11 -3.27 0.40
C LEU A 116 1.22 -2.02 0.27
N PRO A 117 -0.02 -2.04 0.78
CA PRO A 117 -0.85 -0.83 0.88
C PRO A 117 -0.31 0.10 1.98
N GLY A 118 -0.82 1.33 2.04
CA GLY A 118 -0.47 2.28 3.11
C GLY A 118 0.68 3.23 2.80
N GLY A 119 0.97 3.47 1.51
CA GLY A 119 1.92 4.50 1.08
C GLY A 119 3.38 4.09 1.06
N TYR A 120 3.67 2.79 1.08
CA TYR A 120 5.01 2.26 0.90
C TYR A 120 5.27 1.94 -0.58
N ASN A 121 6.46 2.28 -1.08
CA ASN A 121 6.89 1.81 -2.41
C ASN A 121 7.54 0.43 -2.33
N VAL A 122 6.77 -0.57 -1.91
CA VAL A 122 7.23 -1.96 -1.85
C VAL A 122 6.44 -2.81 -2.83
N LEU A 123 7.16 -3.50 -3.69
CA LEU A 123 6.63 -4.44 -4.67
C LEU A 123 7.33 -5.78 -4.50
N MET A 124 6.54 -6.85 -4.44
CA MET A 124 6.96 -8.23 -4.35
C MET A 124 6.59 -8.93 -5.66
N THR A 125 7.59 -9.41 -6.39
CA THR A 125 7.41 -10.16 -7.64
C THR A 125 7.79 -11.62 -7.41
N PHE A 126 6.81 -12.51 -7.50
CA PHE A 126 6.98 -13.95 -7.34
C PHE A 126 7.21 -14.59 -8.71
N GLU A 127 8.34 -15.25 -8.88
CA GLU A 127 8.74 -15.85 -10.16
C GLU A 127 8.60 -17.39 -10.11
N GLY A 128 8.55 -18.01 -11.29
CA GLY A 128 8.38 -19.46 -11.47
C GLY A 128 7.21 -19.80 -12.40
N ALA A 129 7.04 -21.07 -12.74
CA ALA A 129 5.99 -21.56 -13.63
C ALA A 129 4.60 -21.47 -12.97
N MET A 130 3.58 -20.90 -13.64
CA MET A 130 2.27 -20.51 -13.07
C MET A 130 1.42 -21.63 -12.45
N ASP A 131 1.74 -22.88 -12.74
CA ASP A 131 1.13 -24.11 -12.23
C ASP A 131 1.84 -24.73 -11.02
N ALA A 132 3.05 -24.27 -10.68
CA ALA A 132 3.86 -24.78 -9.56
C ALA A 132 4.19 -23.67 -8.55
N PRO A 133 4.34 -23.93 -7.24
CA PRO A 133 4.65 -22.89 -6.27
C PRO A 133 5.83 -21.98 -6.70
N ALA A 134 5.73 -20.68 -6.40
CA ALA A 134 6.74 -19.71 -6.85
C ALA A 134 8.15 -20.08 -6.33
N SER A 135 9.14 -20.10 -7.22
CA SER A 135 10.51 -20.55 -6.93
C SER A 135 11.40 -19.46 -6.33
N SER A 136 11.09 -18.20 -6.60
CA SER A 136 11.83 -17.04 -6.11
C SER A 136 10.91 -15.84 -5.89
N LEU A 137 11.42 -14.89 -5.13
CA LEU A 137 10.78 -13.62 -4.83
C LEU A 137 11.78 -12.48 -5.08
N ILE A 138 11.35 -11.41 -5.74
CA ILE A 138 12.07 -10.14 -5.81
C ILE A 138 11.30 -9.13 -4.98
N VAL A 139 11.94 -8.60 -3.95
CA VAL A 139 11.42 -7.49 -3.16
C VAL A 139 12.05 -6.20 -3.68
N SER A 140 11.27 -5.33 -4.30
CA SER A 140 11.69 -4.00 -4.72
C SER A 140 11.20 -2.98 -3.70
N MET A 141 12.15 -2.31 -3.03
CA MET A 141 11.86 -1.21 -2.10
C MET A 141 12.40 0.09 -2.69
N ASN A 142 11.52 1.06 -2.92
CA ASN A 142 11.88 2.33 -3.57
C ASN A 142 12.61 2.11 -4.92
N GLY A 143 12.24 1.06 -5.66
CA GLY A 143 12.88 0.69 -6.93
C GLY A 143 14.16 -0.15 -6.80
N THR A 144 14.70 -0.35 -5.59
CA THR A 144 15.90 -1.17 -5.37
C THR A 144 15.52 -2.64 -5.20
N PRO A 145 15.92 -3.55 -6.11
CA PRO A 145 15.56 -4.95 -6.03
C PRO A 145 16.47 -5.73 -5.07
N LEU A 146 15.87 -6.58 -4.25
CA LEU A 146 16.53 -7.58 -3.41
C LEU A 146 15.93 -8.95 -3.72
N ARG A 147 16.77 -9.88 -4.14
CA ARG A 147 16.35 -11.24 -4.52
C ARG A 147 16.24 -12.13 -3.30
N ALA A 148 15.28 -13.06 -3.36
CA ALA A 148 15.10 -14.14 -2.42
C ALA A 148 14.85 -15.47 -3.14
N SER A 149 15.46 -16.54 -2.64
CA SER A 149 15.17 -17.91 -3.06
C SER A 149 14.12 -18.53 -2.16
N ARG A 150 13.18 -19.29 -2.72
CA ARG A 150 12.27 -20.08 -1.89
C ARG A 150 13.06 -21.15 -1.15
N LYS A 151 12.90 -21.25 0.17
CA LYS A 151 13.48 -22.34 0.95
C LYS A 151 12.73 -23.62 0.59
N VAL A 152 13.47 -24.63 0.14
CA VAL A 152 12.93 -25.99 0.03
C VAL A 152 12.78 -26.50 1.46
N GLN A 153 11.57 -26.88 1.83
CA GLN A 153 11.27 -27.47 3.12
C GLN A 153 11.53 -28.97 3.08
#